data_AF-A0A6J4MC98-F1
#
_entry.id   AF-A0A6J4MC98-F1
#
_cell.length_a   1.000
_cell.length_b   1.000
_cell.length_c   1.000
_cell.angle_alpha   90.00
_cell.angle_beta   90.00
_cell.angle_gamma   90.00
#
_symmetry.space_group_name_H-M   'P 1'
#
loop_
_entity.id
_entity.type
_entity.pdbx_description
1 polymer ?
#
loop_
_entity_poly.entity_id
_entity_poly.type
_entity_poly.pdbx_seq_one_letter_code
_entity_poly.pdbx_strand_id
1 'polypeptide(L)'
;MGLIALRPEFYPHLVREVTTERVKEHFTGIVHGGVERFELPNLEALNFLLHNALGGGGTVSLKTDAQGKVLSTALLRMEIEVPAEVVQAAGAA
;
A
#
# COMPACT_ATOMS: atom_id res chain seq x y z
N MET A 1 -4.11 5.80 2.50
CA MET A 1 -4.17 4.32 2.53
C MET A 1 -3.06 3.85 3.44
N GLY A 2 -3.40 3.18 4.55
CA GLY A 2 -2.41 2.74 5.54
C GLY A 2 -2.03 1.28 5.36
N LEU A 3 -0.75 0.97 5.55
CA LEU A 3 -0.18 -0.36 5.64
C LEU A 3 0.59 -0.48 6.95
N ILE A 4 0.16 -1.37 7.83
CA ILE A 4 0.82 -1.61 9.13
C ILE A 4 1.49 -2.98 9.12
N ALA A 5 2.70 -3.05 9.67
CA ALA A 5 3.38 -4.32 9.83
C ALA A 5 2.60 -5.22 10.80
N LEU A 6 2.40 -6.48 10.43
CA LEU A 6 1.75 -7.45 11.33
C LEU A 6 2.59 -7.71 12.58
N ARG A 7 3.92 -7.62 12.43
CA ARG A 7 4.89 -7.69 13.52
C ARG A 7 6.02 -6.68 13.30
N PRO A 8 6.63 -6.15 14.37
CA PRO A 8 7.69 -5.14 14.29
C PRO A 8 8.84 -5.51 13.35
N GLU A 9 9.28 -6.76 13.36
CA GLU A 9 10.39 -7.26 12.55
C GLU A 9 10.13 -7.16 11.03
N PHE A 10 8.87 -7.04 10.60
CA PHE A 10 8.52 -6.91 9.19
C PHE A 10 8.60 -5.47 8.67
N TYR A 11 8.55 -4.47 9.56
CA TYR A 11 8.52 -3.07 9.16
C TYR A 11 9.71 -2.66 8.27
N PRO A 12 10.97 -3.03 8.55
CA PRO A 12 12.10 -2.67 7.69
C PRO A 12 11.97 -3.23 6.27
N HIS A 13 11.39 -4.43 6.12
CA HIS A 13 11.13 -5.03 4.81
C HIS A 13 10.05 -4.26 4.05
N LEU A 14 8.98 -3.83 4.72
CA LEU A 14 7.95 -3.00 4.11
C LEU A 14 8.49 -1.63 3.68
N VAL A 15 9.31 -0.97 4.49
CA VAL A 15 9.95 0.32 4.14
C VAL A 15 10.80 0.19 2.88
N ARG A 16 11.53 -0.93 2.73
CA ARG A 16 12.39 -1.21 1.57
C ARG A 16 11.59 -1.50 0.31
N GLU A 17 10.58 -2.36 0.41
CA GLU A 17 9.90 -2.95 -0.75
C GLU A 17 8.64 -2.19 -1.19
N VAL A 18 7.95 -1.51 -0.28
CA VAL A 18 6.70 -0.80 -0.57
C VAL A 18 7.01 0.68 -0.83
N THR A 19 7.65 0.92 -1.98
CA THR A 19 8.04 2.27 -2.42
C THR A 19 6.90 2.98 -3.16
N THR A 20 7.02 4.30 -3.32
CA THR A 20 6.08 5.10 -4.10
C THR A 20 5.95 4.61 -5.54
N GLU A 21 7.05 4.19 -6.15
CA GLU A 21 7.12 3.71 -7.54
C GLU A 21 6.41 2.38 -7.70
N ARG A 22 6.70 1.41 -6.81
CA ARG A 22 6.08 0.09 -6.86
C ARG A 22 4.59 0.15 -6.53
N VAL A 23 4.18 1.01 -5.58
CA VAL A 23 2.76 1.27 -5.30
C VAL A 23 2.07 1.90 -6.51
N LYS A 24 2.71 2.88 -7.16
CA LYS A 24 2.18 3.50 -8.39
C LYS A 24 2.00 2.48 -9.51
N GLU A 25 2.97 1.59 -9.70
CA GLU A 25 2.94 0.51 -10.68
C GLU A 25 1.84 -0.52 -10.38
N HIS A 26 1.74 -0.99 -9.13
CA HIS A 26 0.70 -1.91 -8.66
C HIS A 26 -0.73 -1.40 -8.92
N PHE A 27 -0.91 -0.08 -8.85
CA PHE A 27 -2.20 0.58 -9.13
C PHE A 27 -2.30 1.19 -10.54
N THR A 28 -1.57 0.64 -11.52
CA THR A 28 -1.68 1.05 -12.92
C THR A 28 -3.14 0.96 -13.40
N GLY A 29 -3.60 2.00 -14.11
CA GLY A 29 -4.99 2.10 -14.58
C GLY A 29 -6.00 2.53 -13.50
N ILE A 30 -5.60 2.66 -12.24
CA ILE A 30 -6.44 3.14 -11.14
C ILE A 30 -5.99 4.50 -10.65
N VAL A 31 -4.69 4.66 -10.38
CA VAL A 31 -4.09 5.90 -9.87
C VAL A 31 -3.53 6.68 -11.05
N HIS A 32 -4.10 7.83 -11.36
CA HIS A 32 -3.66 8.67 -12.48
C HIS A 32 -2.75 9.83 -12.07
N GLY A 33 -2.66 10.18 -10.79
CA GLY A 33 -1.79 11.24 -10.25
C GLY A 33 -0.54 10.70 -9.55
N GLY A 34 0.17 11.56 -8.82
CA GLY A 34 1.33 11.16 -8.01
C GLY A 34 0.97 10.21 -6.86
N VAL A 35 2.00 9.59 -6.28
CA VAL A 35 1.91 8.82 -5.03
C VAL A 35 2.89 9.44 -4.04
N GLU A 36 2.42 9.74 -2.84
CA GLU A 36 3.27 10.17 -1.73
C GLU A 36 3.27 9.11 -0.64
N ARG A 37 4.42 8.94 0.02
CA ARG A 37 4.60 8.00 1.13
C ARG A 37 5.04 8.75 2.38
N PHE A 38 4.41 8.41 3.49
CA PHE A 38 4.72 8.89 4.82
C PHE A 38 5.05 7.69 5.70
N GLU A 39 6.23 7.69 6.30
CA GLU A 39 6.66 6.66 7.25
C GLU A 39 6.20 7.03 8.65
N LEU A 40 5.69 6.05 9.40
CA LEU A 40 5.21 6.20 10.78
C LEU A 40 5.95 5.17 11.65
N PRO A 41 7.25 5.37 11.94
CA PRO A 41 8.07 4.34 12.59
C PRO A 41 7.58 3.94 13.98
N ASN A 42 6.94 4.87 14.71
CA ASN A 42 6.34 4.62 16.02
C ASN A 42 5.10 3.72 15.97
N LEU A 43 4.51 3.54 14.79
CA LEU A 43 3.37 2.66 14.53
C LEU A 43 3.75 1.48 13.64
N GLU A 44 5.03 1.38 13.24
CA GLU A 44 5.51 0.35 12.31
C GLU A 44 4.68 0.32 11.01
N ALA A 45 4.33 1.51 10.51
CA ALA A 45 3.37 1.68 9.43
C ALA A 45 3.85 2.63 8.33
N LEU A 46 3.27 2.44 7.15
CA LEU A 46 3.39 3.32 5.99
C LEU A 46 2.01 3.89 5.67
N ASN A 47 1.94 5.17 5.34
CA ASN A 47 0.74 5.80 4.83
C ASN A 47 0.99 6.39 3.44
N PHE A 48 0.07 6.10 2.52
CA PHE A 48 0.15 6.56 1.13
C PHE A 48 -0.99 7.50 0.79
N LEU A 49 -0.66 8.59 0.09
CA LEU A 49 -1.62 9.41 -0.64
C LEU A 49 -1.58 9.04 -2.11
N LEU A 50 -2.74 8.67 -2.65
CA LEU A 50 -2.91 8.25 -4.05
C LEU A 50 -3.69 9.34 -4.80
N HIS A 51 -2.99 10.19 -5.53
CA HIS A 51 -3.64 11.32 -6.21
C HIS A 51 -4.42 10.86 -7.44
N ASN A 52 -5.59 11.47 -7.65
CA ASN A 52 -6.50 11.14 -8.76
C ASN A 52 -6.88 9.65 -8.84
N ALA A 53 -6.96 8.96 -7.70
CA ALA A 53 -7.35 7.54 -7.64
C ALA A 53 -8.87 7.31 -7.71
N LEU A 54 -9.69 8.35 -7.43
CA LEU A 54 -11.14 8.20 -7.23
C LEU A 54 -12.00 8.89 -8.31
N GLY A 55 -11.41 9.42 -9.39
CA GLY A 55 -12.17 10.05 -10.47
C GLY A 55 -12.95 11.30 -10.02
N GLY A 56 -12.29 12.21 -9.30
CA GLY A 56 -12.89 13.46 -8.79
C GLY A 56 -13.16 13.47 -7.28
N GLY A 57 -12.99 12.34 -6.59
CA GLY A 57 -13.15 12.23 -5.14
C GLY A 57 -14.53 11.72 -4.72
N GLY A 58 -14.71 11.46 -3.43
CA GLY A 58 -15.83 10.65 -2.94
C GLY A 58 -17.23 11.21 -3.19
N THR A 59 -17.39 12.51 -3.42
CA THR A 59 -18.69 13.15 -3.67
C THR A 59 -19.15 13.07 -5.12
N VAL A 60 -18.24 12.85 -6.06
CA VAL A 60 -18.51 12.86 -7.51
C VAL A 60 -17.99 11.61 -8.23
N SER A 61 -17.38 10.68 -7.49
CA SER A 61 -16.90 9.42 -8.04
C SER A 61 -18.05 8.56 -8.52
N LEU A 62 -17.95 8.06 -9.76
CA LEU A 62 -18.83 7.03 -10.30
C LEU A 62 -18.34 5.61 -9.99
N LYS A 63 -17.25 5.47 -9.22
CA LYS A 63 -16.71 4.16 -8.83
C LYS A 63 -17.59 3.56 -7.74
N THR A 64 -17.76 2.23 -7.78
CA THR A 64 -18.49 1.47 -6.74
C THR A 64 -17.93 1.72 -5.34
N ASP A 65 -16.61 1.87 -5.22
CA ASP A 65 -15.96 2.35 -4.00
C ASP A 65 -15.49 3.79 -4.17
N ALA A 66 -16.41 4.72 -3.95
CA ALA A 66 -16.15 6.16 -4.03
C ALA A 66 -15.16 6.65 -2.97
N GLN A 67 -14.99 5.93 -1.85
CA GLN A 67 -14.11 6.33 -0.75
C GLN A 67 -12.71 5.69 -0.84
N GLY A 68 -12.51 4.73 -1.75
CA GLY A 68 -11.21 4.07 -1.95
C GLY A 68 -10.79 3.12 -0.84
N LYS A 69 -11.72 2.63 -0.01
CA LYS A 69 -11.43 1.71 1.11
C LYS A 69 -10.86 0.38 0.62
N VAL A 70 -11.30 -0.10 -0.54
CA VAL A 70 -10.86 -1.35 -1.15
C VAL A 70 -9.40 -1.26 -1.62
N LEU A 71 -8.87 -0.05 -1.86
CA LEU A 71 -7.47 0.13 -2.27
C LEU A 71 -6.49 -0.39 -1.20
N SER A 72 -6.81 -0.23 0.09
CA SER A 72 -6.00 -0.80 1.17
C SER A 72 -5.92 -2.32 1.09
N THR A 73 -7.05 -2.98 0.79
CA THR A 73 -7.08 -4.44 0.59
C THR A 73 -6.37 -4.86 -0.69
N ALA A 74 -6.48 -4.07 -1.76
CA ALA A 74 -5.78 -4.33 -3.01
C ALA A 74 -4.26 -4.20 -2.86
N LEU A 75 -3.76 -3.30 -2.00
CA LEU A 75 -2.33 -3.18 -1.69
C LEU A 75 -1.78 -4.45 -1.04
N LEU A 76 -2.56 -5.15 -0.22
CA LEU A 76 -2.12 -6.41 0.42
C LEU A 76 -1.86 -7.54 -0.59
N ARG A 77 -2.22 -7.36 -1.86
CA ARG A 77 -1.90 -8.30 -2.96
C ARG A 77 -0.60 -7.94 -3.68
N MET A 78 0.07 -6.86 -3.31
CA MET A 78 1.36 -6.48 -3.87
C MET A 78 2.43 -7.46 -3.41
N GLU A 79 3.14 -8.05 -4.36
CA GLU A 79 4.27 -8.93 -4.07
C GLU A 79 5.52 -8.10 -3.75
N ILE A 80 6.31 -8.59 -2.78
CA ILE A 80 7.54 -7.96 -2.31
C ILE A 80 8.63 -9.01 -2.17
N GLU A 81 9.88 -8.61 -2.40
CA GLU A 81 11.03 -9.50 -2.25
C GLU A 81 11.55 -9.44 -0.83
N VAL A 82 11.60 -10.58 -0.14
CA VAL A 82 12.10 -10.68 1.24
C VAL A 82 12.98 -11.91 1.40
N PRO A 83 13.92 -11.91 2.38
CA PRO A 83 14.68 -13.11 2.71
C PRO A 83 13.76 -14.31 3.03
N ALA A 84 14.21 -15.52 2.72
CA ALA A 84 13.41 -16.73 2.90
C ALA A 84 12.94 -16.91 4.36
N GLU A 85 13.73 -16.48 5.32
CA GLU A 85 13.41 -16.55 6.75
C GLU A 85 12.16 -15.71 7.09
N VAL A 86 11.97 -14.58 6.40
CA VAL A 86 10.80 -13.69 6.58
C VAL A 86 9.55 -14.34 6.02
N VAL A 87 9.64 -15.00 4.86
CA VAL A 87 8.53 -15.75 4.25
C VAL A 87 8.04 -16.85 5.21
N GLN A 88 8.98 -17.64 5.72
CA GLN A 88 8.70 -18.71 6.68
C GLN A 88 8.07 -18.15 7.96
N ALA A 89 8.62 -17.05 8.48
CA ALA A 89 8.08 -16.40 9.66
C ALA A 89 6.64 -15.91 9.42
N ALA A 90 6.33 -15.35 8.25
CA ALA A 90 5.00 -14.83 7.92
C ALA A 90 3.91 -15.90 7.82
N GLY A 91 4.27 -17.19 7.82
CA GLY A 91 3.32 -18.28 7.60
C GLY A 91 2.77 -18.31 6.17
N ALA A 92 3.45 -17.64 5.24
CA ALA A 92 3.18 -17.71 3.82
C ALA A 92 3.81 -19.00 3.29
N ALA A 93 2.97 -20.01 3.07
CA ALA A 93 3.35 -21.29 2.46
C ALA A 93 3.29 -21.20 0.93
#